data_AF-A0A2V5NX91-F1
#
_entry.id   AF-A0A2V5NX91-F1
#
_cell.length_a   1.000
_cell.length_b   1.000
_cell.length_c   1.000
_cell.angle_alpha   90.00
_cell.angle_beta   90.00
_cell.angle_gamma   90.00
#
_symmetry.space_group_name_H-M   'P 1'
#
loop_
_entity.id
_entity.type
_entity.pdbx_description
1 polymer ?
#
loop_
_entity_poly.entity_id
_entity_poly.type
_entity_poly.pdbx_seq_one_letter_code
_entity_poly.pdbx_strand_id
1 'polypeptide(L)'
;MIQHNFSLGAWIVLENTMQEELLKLENEFARAVTNNDADALDGFLADDWIIVDPDGSIIDKARFLGVIKSGVLSHELMESADLRVRLYGNTAVVTGLTTTKGSSWGSISPHVNGRQIFL
;
A
#
# COMPACT_ATOMS: atom_id res chain seq x y z
N MET A 1 -17.51 12.02 36.95
CA MET A 1 -18.55 11.21 36.27
C MET A 1 -18.69 11.75 34.86
N ILE A 2 -18.14 11.08 33.85
CA ILE A 2 -18.41 11.37 32.44
C ILE A 2 -18.53 10.00 31.75
N GLN A 3 -19.75 9.62 31.38
CA GLN A 3 -20.03 8.47 30.53
C GLN A 3 -20.08 9.01 29.10
N HIS A 4 -19.01 8.82 28.32
CA HIS A 4 -19.04 9.08 26.88
C HIS A 4 -19.77 7.92 26.19
N ASN A 5 -21.06 8.14 25.92
CA ASN A 5 -21.92 7.19 25.23
C ASN A 5 -21.74 7.34 23.71
N PHE A 6 -20.77 6.65 23.12
CA PHE A 6 -20.63 6.58 21.66
C PHE A 6 -21.54 5.46 21.13
N SER A 7 -22.59 5.84 20.41
CA SER A 7 -23.54 4.93 19.76
C SER A 7 -22.85 3.97 18.78
N LEU A 8 -23.29 2.71 18.74
CA LEU A 8 -22.82 1.68 17.80
C LEU A 8 -22.82 2.17 16.33
N GLY A 9 -23.77 3.04 15.97
CA GLY A 9 -23.86 3.61 14.62
C GLY A 9 -22.73 4.61 14.28
N ALA A 10 -22.20 5.32 15.28
CA ALA A 10 -21.06 6.22 15.06
C ALA A 10 -19.78 5.43 14.80
N TRP A 11 -19.57 4.33 15.51
CA TRP A 11 -18.42 3.44 15.32
C TRP A 11 -18.42 2.77 13.94
N ILE A 12 -19.58 2.28 13.48
CA ILE A 12 -19.72 1.65 12.16
C ILE A 12 -19.46 2.66 11.03
N VAL A 13 -19.96 3.89 11.16
CA VAL A 13 -19.72 4.94 10.16
C VAL A 13 -18.23 5.32 10.13
N LEU A 14 -17.59 5.51 11.29
CA LEU A 14 -16.16 5.82 11.38
C LEU A 14 -15.28 4.72 10.79
N GLU A 15 -15.59 3.45 11.09
CA GLU A 15 -14.86 2.31 10.54
C GLU A 15 -14.98 2.23 9.00
N ASN A 16 -16.19 2.42 8.46
CA ASN A 16 -16.39 2.46 7.01
C ASN A 16 -15.67 3.65 6.35
N THR A 17 -15.70 4.85 6.95
CA THR A 17 -15.00 6.02 6.39
C THR A 17 -13.48 5.84 6.39
N MET A 18 -12.92 5.24 7.44
CA MET A 18 -11.48 4.95 7.47
C MET A 18 -11.08 3.89 6.43
N GLN A 19 -11.93 2.88 6.21
CA GLN A 19 -11.70 1.89 5.15
C GLN A 19 -11.70 2.54 3.77
N GLU A 20 -12.64 3.44 3.49
CA GLU A 20 -12.69 4.17 2.22
C GLU A 20 -11.48 5.10 2.02
N GLU A 21 -11.00 5.75 3.07
CA GLU A 21 -9.79 6.58 3.02
C GLU A 21 -8.55 5.75 2.74
N LEU A 22 -8.38 4.61 3.41
CA LEU A 22 -7.26 3.69 3.18
C LEU A 22 -7.30 3.08 1.77
N LEU A 23 -8.49 2.80 1.24
CA LEU A 23 -8.66 2.35 -0.15
C LEU A 23 -8.24 3.43 -1.15
N LYS A 24 -8.57 4.69 -0.90
CA LYS A 24 -8.12 5.81 -1.76
C LYS A 24 -6.60 5.95 -1.71
N LEU A 25 -6.04 5.86 -0.51
CA LEU A 25 -4.62 5.95 -0.24
C LEU A 25 -3.84 4.85 -1.00
N GLU A 26 -4.34 3.62 -0.96
CA GLU A 26 -3.77 2.48 -1.71
C GLU A 26 -3.80 2.70 -3.23
N ASN A 27 -4.93 3.20 -3.75
CA ASN A 27 -5.06 3.51 -5.18
C ASN A 27 -4.15 4.67 -5.63
N GLU A 28 -3.90 5.65 -4.76
CA GLU A 28 -2.94 6.72 -4.99
C GLU A 28 -1.51 6.20 -5.04
N PHE A 29 -1.14 5.33 -4.09
CA PHE A 29 0.16 4.65 -4.07
C PHE A 29 0.39 3.85 -5.37
N ALA A 30 -0.55 2.97 -5.75
CA ALA A 30 -0.44 2.14 -6.95
C ALA A 30 -0.28 2.98 -8.23
N ARG A 31 -1.01 4.10 -8.32
CA ARG A 31 -0.92 5.04 -9.43
C ARG A 31 0.43 5.76 -9.47
N ALA A 32 0.95 6.19 -8.32
CA ALA A 32 2.24 6.83 -8.23
C ALA A 32 3.38 5.87 -8.65
N VAL A 33 3.29 4.60 -8.24
CA VAL A 33 4.22 3.55 -8.70
C VAL A 33 4.15 3.37 -10.22
N THR A 34 2.95 3.17 -10.78
CA THR A 34 2.75 2.95 -12.22
C THR A 34 3.25 4.15 -13.07
N ASN A 35 3.09 5.37 -12.56
CA ASN A 35 3.49 6.60 -13.25
C ASN A 35 4.96 6.99 -13.03
N ASN A 36 5.72 6.23 -12.23
CA ASN A 36 7.07 6.59 -11.78
C ASN A 36 7.14 7.93 -11.02
N ASP A 37 6.08 8.28 -10.29
CA ASP A 37 5.98 9.52 -9.53
C ASP A 37 6.64 9.37 -8.15
N ALA A 38 7.97 9.44 -8.16
CA ALA A 38 8.75 9.30 -6.93
C ALA A 38 8.56 10.45 -5.94
N ASP A 39 8.20 11.65 -6.42
CA ASP A 39 8.00 12.80 -5.54
C ASP A 39 6.65 12.67 -4.79
N ALA A 40 5.61 12.16 -5.44
CA ALA A 40 4.36 11.80 -4.75
C ALA A 40 4.58 10.70 -3.70
N LEU A 41 5.36 9.66 -4.03
CA LEU A 41 5.69 8.59 -3.09
C LEU A 41 6.54 9.09 -1.92
N ASP A 42 7.47 10.02 -2.15
CA ASP A 42 8.29 10.59 -1.07
C ASP A 42 7.46 11.32 -0.01
N GLY A 43 6.43 12.05 -0.42
CA GLY A 43 5.50 12.73 0.48
C GLY A 43 4.53 11.80 1.21
N PHE A 44 4.31 10.61 0.66
CA PHE A 44 3.41 9.60 1.22
C PHE A 44 4.11 8.70 2.26
N LEU A 45 5.36 8.36 2.00
CA LEU A 45 6.11 7.36 2.78
C LEU A 45 6.78 7.97 4.00
N ALA A 46 6.65 7.30 5.16
CA ALA A 46 7.41 7.64 6.36
C ALA A 46 8.92 7.51 6.12
N ASP A 47 9.73 8.27 6.87
CA ASP A 47 11.20 8.27 6.71
C ASP A 47 11.84 6.91 7.00
N ASP A 48 11.24 6.11 7.88
CA ASP A 48 11.65 4.76 8.26
C ASP A 48 10.92 3.66 7.48
N TRP A 49 10.20 4.01 6.41
CA TRP A 49 9.48 3.04 5.60
C TRP A 49 10.42 2.03 4.95
N ILE A 50 9.98 0.77 4.98
CA ILE A 50 10.63 -0.36 4.31
C ILE A 50 9.61 -1.21 3.57
N ILE A 51 10.07 -1.90 2.53
CA ILE A 51 9.37 -3.03 1.90
C ILE A 51 10.24 -4.28 1.99
N VAL A 52 9.57 -5.42 2.18
CA VAL A 52 10.21 -6.73 2.20
C VAL A 52 9.86 -7.44 0.90
N ASP A 53 10.87 -7.78 0.11
CA ASP A 53 10.69 -8.52 -1.14
C ASP A 53 10.37 -10.00 -0.89
N PRO A 54 9.87 -10.73 -1.90
CA PRO A 54 9.55 -12.16 -1.77
C PRO A 54 10.75 -13.04 -1.36
N ASP A 55 11.98 -12.60 -1.62
CA ASP A 55 13.20 -13.29 -1.21
C ASP A 55 13.64 -12.97 0.24
N GLY A 56 12.88 -12.12 0.94
CA GLY A 56 13.13 -11.67 2.30
C GLY A 56 14.11 -10.50 2.40
N SER A 57 14.57 -9.94 1.28
CA SER A 57 15.40 -8.75 1.30
C SER A 57 14.59 -7.52 1.72
N ILE A 58 15.26 -6.58 2.41
CA ILE A 58 14.66 -5.33 2.89
C ILE A 58 15.14 -4.21 1.98
N ILE A 59 14.20 -3.43 1.47
CA ILE A 59 14.44 -2.22 0.68
C ILE A 59 13.94 -1.02 1.48
N ASP A 60 14.82 -0.05 1.71
CA ASP A 60 14.46 1.22 2.34
C ASP A 60 13.80 2.20 1.36
N LYS A 61 13.18 3.26 1.91
CA LYS A 61 12.56 4.35 1.14
C LYS A 61 13.48 4.92 0.06
N ALA A 62 14.73 5.22 0.38
CA ALA A 62 15.65 5.87 -0.55
C ALA A 62 15.94 4.99 -1.78
N ARG A 63 16.18 3.69 -1.56
CA ARG A 63 16.39 2.71 -2.63
C ARG A 63 15.12 2.50 -3.45
N PHE A 64 13.96 2.39 -2.81
CA PHE A 64 12.68 2.25 -3.49
C PHE A 64 12.40 3.43 -4.42
N LEU A 65 12.54 4.67 -3.93
CA LEU A 65 12.37 5.87 -4.74
C LEU A 65 13.37 5.93 -5.91
N GLY A 66 14.59 5.42 -5.72
CA GLY A 66 15.57 5.26 -6.80
C GLY A 66 15.09 4.30 -7.91
N VAL A 67 14.49 3.17 -7.53
CA VAL A 67 13.89 2.21 -8.48
C VAL A 67 12.73 2.85 -9.24
N ILE A 68 11.85 3.59 -8.56
CA ILE A 68 10.74 4.31 -9.19
C ILE A 68 11.27 5.31 -10.22
N LYS A 69 12.25 6.15 -9.85
CA LYS A 69 12.86 7.14 -10.77
C LYS A 69 13.52 6.51 -11.99
N SER A 70 13.98 5.26 -11.88
CA SER A 70 14.60 4.54 -13.00
C SER A 70 13.61 4.13 -14.09
N GLY A 71 12.31 4.14 -13.81
CA GLY A 71 11.28 3.75 -14.78
C GLY A 71 11.16 2.25 -15.00
N VAL A 72 11.93 1.43 -14.30
CA VAL A 72 11.96 -0.04 -14.47
C VAL A 72 10.60 -0.69 -14.19
N LEU A 73 9.79 -0.08 -13.32
CA LEU A 73 8.45 -0.57 -12.95
C LEU A 73 7.32 0.00 -13.83
N SER A 74 7.63 0.84 -14.82
CA SER A 74 6.62 1.56 -15.64
C SER A 74 5.71 0.67 -16.49
N HIS A 75 6.12 -0.58 -16.73
CA HIS A 75 5.33 -1.58 -17.46
C HIS A 75 4.58 -2.53 -16.52
N GLU A 76 4.60 -2.27 -15.20
CA GLU A 76 3.91 -3.06 -14.20
C GLU A 76 2.52 -2.44 -13.94
N LEU A 77 1.46 -3.16 -14.31
CA LEU A 77 0.12 -2.89 -13.79
C LEU A 77 0.04 -3.48 -12.39
N MET A 78 -0.40 -2.69 -11.42
CA MET A 78 -0.66 -3.14 -10.05
C MET A 78 -2.15 -2.97 -9.73
N GLU A 79 -2.84 -4.08 -9.48
CA GLU A 79 -4.25 -4.08 -9.06
C GLU A 79 -4.37 -4.76 -7.69
N SER A 80 -4.96 -4.08 -6.70
CA SER A 80 -5.21 -4.63 -5.37
C SER A 80 -6.67 -5.07 -5.22
N ALA A 81 -6.89 -6.31 -4.80
CA ALA A 81 -8.19 -6.90 -4.49
C ALA A 81 -8.21 -7.49 -3.07
N ASP A 82 -9.38 -7.90 -2.57
CA ASP A 82 -9.54 -8.54 -1.25
C ASP A 82 -8.89 -7.77 -0.07
N LEU A 83 -8.96 -6.43 -0.13
CA LEU A 83 -8.40 -5.58 0.90
C LEU A 83 -9.12 -5.78 2.23
N ARG A 84 -8.34 -6.00 3.28
CA ARG A 84 -8.80 -6.12 4.67
C ARG A 84 -8.03 -5.13 5.52
N VAL A 85 -8.75 -4.32 6.27
CA VAL A 85 -8.18 -3.33 7.18
C VAL A 85 -8.37 -3.82 8.62
N ARG A 86 -7.33 -3.70 9.44
CA ARG A 86 -7.38 -3.93 10.88
C ARG A 86 -6.81 -2.71 11.59
N LEU A 87 -7.61 -2.10 12.47
CA LEU A 87 -7.20 -0.91 13.22
C LEU A 87 -6.59 -1.29 14.57
N TYR A 88 -5.48 -0.65 14.92
CA TYR A 88 -4.77 -0.74 16.19
C TYR A 88 -4.51 0.68 16.70
N GLY A 89 -5.46 1.25 17.43
CA GLY A 89 -5.37 2.64 17.89
C GLY A 89 -5.33 3.60 16.70
N ASN A 90 -4.18 4.26 16.49
CA ASN A 90 -3.96 5.19 15.38
C ASN A 90 -3.19 4.58 14.20
N THR A 91 -3.06 3.25 14.18
CA THR A 91 -2.36 2.49 13.12
C THR A 91 -3.36 1.58 12.42
N ALA A 92 -3.24 1.46 11.10
CA ALA A 92 -4.05 0.55 10.31
C ALA A 92 -3.13 -0.47 9.63
N VAL A 93 -3.43 -1.75 9.79
CA VAL A 93 -2.80 -2.82 9.02
C VAL A 93 -3.73 -3.15 7.86
N VAL A 94 -3.29 -2.86 6.64
CA VAL A 94 -4.03 -3.19 5.42
C VAL A 94 -3.39 -4.40 4.78
N THR A 95 -4.18 -5.44 4.50
CA THR A 95 -3.72 -6.61 3.74
C THR A 95 -4.53 -6.74 2.47
N GLY A 96 -3.89 -6.89 1.32
CA GLY A 96 -4.56 -7.11 0.04
C GLY A 96 -4.00 -8.31 -0.73
N LEU A 97 -4.69 -8.68 -1.80
CA LEU A 97 -4.16 -9.49 -2.88
C LEU A 97 -3.77 -8.57 -4.02
N THR A 98 -2.48 -8.41 -4.27
CA THR A 98 -1.97 -7.58 -5.35
C THR A 98 -1.66 -8.46 -6.56
N THR A 99 -2.26 -8.13 -7.69
CA THR A 99 -1.95 -8.72 -8.99
C THR A 99 -1.06 -7.76 -9.76
N THR A 100 0.18 -8.19 -10.00
CA THR A 100 1.11 -7.43 -10.85
C THR A 100 1.18 -8.05 -12.24
N LYS A 101 1.01 -7.25 -13.29
CA LYS A 101 1.34 -7.65 -14.68
C LYS A 101 2.51 -6.80 -15.15
N GLY A 102 3.69 -7.40 -15.24
CA GLY A 102 4.87 -6.76 -15.80
C GLY A 102 6.04 -7.73 -15.94
N SER A 103 7.08 -7.31 -16.65
CA SER A 103 8.32 -8.07 -16.78
C SER A 103 9.27 -7.66 -15.66
N SER A 104 9.16 -8.29 -14.49
CA SER A 104 10.19 -8.12 -13.47
C SER A 104 11.46 -8.86 -13.91
N TRP A 105 12.57 -8.13 -13.92
CA TRP A 105 13.94 -8.66 -13.88
C TRP A 105 14.16 -10.06 -14.51
N GLY A 106 14.18 -10.11 -15.84
CA GLY A 106 14.62 -11.30 -16.57
C GLY A 106 13.72 -12.54 -16.49
N SER A 107 12.57 -12.48 -15.82
CA SER A 107 11.55 -13.52 -15.90
C SER A 107 10.17 -12.88 -16.07
N ILE A 108 9.60 -13.08 -17.24
CA ILE A 108 8.16 -13.02 -17.45
C ILE A 108 7.52 -14.02 -16.50
N SER A 109 7.20 -13.58 -15.28
CA SER A 109 6.39 -14.35 -14.33
C SER A 109 4.93 -14.07 -14.63
N PRO A 110 4.17 -15.04 -15.18
CA PRO A 110 2.75 -14.86 -15.34
C PRO A 110 2.13 -14.95 -13.94
N HIS A 111 1.67 -13.81 -13.44
CA HIS A 111 0.89 -13.68 -12.20
C HIS A 111 1.68 -13.94 -10.91
N VAL A 112 2.25 -12.86 -10.34
CA VAL A 112 2.65 -12.87 -8.92
C VAL A 112 1.46 -12.37 -8.11
N ASN A 113 0.85 -13.28 -7.35
CA ASN A 113 -0.13 -12.94 -6.32
C ASN A 113 0.65 -12.60 -5.04
N GLY A 114 0.82 -11.31 -4.75
CA GLY A 114 1.46 -10.83 -3.53
C GLY A 114 0.43 -10.52 -2.44
N ARG A 115 0.75 -10.83 -1.18
CA ARG A 115 0.08 -10.20 -0.04
C ARG A 115 0.94 -9.03 0.42
N GLN A 116 0.51 -7.81 0.14
CA GLN A 116 1.16 -6.62 0.68
C GLN A 116 0.52 -6.23 2.01
N ILE A 117 1.36 -5.81 2.96
CA ILE A 117 0.96 -5.24 4.24
C ILE A 117 1.37 -3.77 4.21
N PHE A 118 0.41 -2.87 4.27
CA PHE A 118 0.66 -1.45 4.51
C PHE A 118 0.51 -1.20 6.01
N LEU A 119 1.55 -0.63 6.62
CA LEU A 119 1.61 -0.23 8.03
C LEU A 119 1.36 1.27 8.18
#